data_AF-A0A3P1X7Y0-F1
#
_entry.id   AF-A0A3P1X7Y0-F1
#
_cell.length_a   1.000
_cell.length_b   1.000
_cell.length_c   1.000
_cell.angle_alpha   90.00
_cell.angle_beta   90.00
_cell.angle_gamma   90.00
#
_symmetry.space_group_name_H-M   'P 1'
#
loop_
_entity.id
_entity.type
_entity.pdbx_description
1 polymer ?
#
loop_
_entity_poly.entity_id
_entity_poly.type
_entity_poly.pdbx_seq_one_letter_code
_entity_poly.pdbx_strand_id
1 'polypeptide(L)'
;ELTIQPGIIYDDLKPGEEIGMVKSDRPNPNLETFRNGQLRAVAAGSRLSFSSTARNYNGTYSAQRQELVESTDGYLILQDWFIGAVTRPMYRAWLKQAVVSGVIRLPRDLDRSSLYTAVYSGPVMPWIDPVKEAEAW
;
A
#
# COMPACT_ATOMS: atom_id res chain seq x y z
N GLU A 1 -19.98 45.05 6.64
CA GLU A 1 -19.47 43.69 6.89
C GLU A 1 -19.52 43.43 8.38
N LEU A 2 -20.10 42.30 8.80
CA LEU A 2 -20.21 41.94 10.22
C LEU A 2 -18.98 41.10 10.60
N THR A 3 -18.04 41.70 11.32
CA THR A 3 -16.81 41.02 11.77
C THR A 3 -17.07 40.28 13.08
N ILE A 4 -17.43 39.00 13.00
CA ILE A 4 -17.63 38.16 14.18
C ILE A 4 -16.28 37.59 14.62
N GLN A 5 -15.88 37.87 15.87
CA GLN A 5 -14.67 37.32 16.51
C GLN A 5 -15.01 36.72 17.88
N PRO A 6 -14.28 35.70 18.35
CA PRO A 6 -14.52 35.09 19.66
C PRO A 6 -14.40 36.13 20.79
N GLY A 7 -15.41 36.21 21.66
CA GLY A 7 -15.42 37.11 22.83
C GLY A 7 -15.93 38.54 22.56
N ILE A 8 -16.47 38.81 21.37
CA ILE A 8 -17.11 40.11 21.08
C ILE A 8 -18.40 40.30 21.90
N ILE A 9 -18.56 41.49 22.49
CA ILE A 9 -19.79 41.91 23.16
C ILE A 9 -20.48 42.90 22.21
N TYR A 10 -21.70 42.56 21.80
CA TYR A 10 -22.54 43.41 20.97
C TYR A 10 -23.59 44.09 21.86
N ASP A 11 -23.55 45.42 21.94
CA ASP A 11 -24.42 46.24 22.80
C ASP A 11 -25.40 47.14 22.00
N ASP A 12 -25.22 47.25 20.68
CA ASP A 12 -26.02 48.11 19.80
C ASP A 12 -27.27 47.40 19.19
N LEU A 13 -27.93 46.52 19.93
CA LEU A 13 -29.17 45.88 19.45
C LEU A 13 -30.36 46.83 19.60
N LYS A 14 -31.11 47.06 18.52
CA LYS A 14 -32.36 47.81 18.59
C LYS A 14 -33.47 46.95 19.21
N PRO A 15 -34.52 47.56 19.78
CA PRO A 15 -35.65 46.82 20.33
C PRO A 15 -36.25 45.85 19.31
N GLY A 16 -36.21 44.55 19.61
CA GLY A 16 -36.70 43.48 18.73
C GLY A 16 -35.64 42.79 17.87
N GLU A 17 -34.37 43.20 17.93
CA GLU A 17 -33.27 42.49 17.27
C GLU A 17 -32.68 41.42 18.20
N GLU A 18 -32.52 40.20 17.70
CA GLU A 18 -31.88 39.08 18.41
C GLU A 18 -30.63 38.63 17.67
N ILE A 19 -29.54 38.35 18.41
CA ILE A 19 -28.34 37.71 17.85
C ILE A 19 -28.61 36.22 17.68
N GLY A 20 -28.86 35.79 16.44
CA GLY A 20 -28.84 34.37 16.08
C GLY A 20 -27.41 33.81 16.14
N MET A 21 -27.06 33.11 17.23
CA MET A 21 -25.77 32.41 17.32
C MET A 21 -25.75 31.24 16.32
N VAL A 22 -24.79 31.25 15.39
CA VAL A 22 -24.54 30.10 14.51
C VAL A 22 -23.91 28.99 15.35
N LYS A 23 -24.75 28.09 15.86
CA LYS A 23 -24.28 26.88 16.55
C LYS A 23 -23.58 25.98 15.54
N SER A 24 -22.27 25.77 15.72
CA SER A 24 -21.49 24.81 14.93
C SER A 24 -21.60 23.40 15.50
N ASP A 25 -22.82 22.98 15.86
CA ASP A 25 -23.10 21.71 16.54
C ASP A 25 -23.38 20.61 15.53
N ARG A 26 -22.54 20.49 14.49
CA ARG A 26 -22.65 19.43 13.48
C ARG A 26 -21.58 18.38 13.72
N PRO A 27 -21.70 17.52 14.76
CA PRO A 27 -20.87 16.33 14.82
C PRO A 27 -21.14 15.53 13.55
N ASN A 28 -20.10 15.24 12.77
CA ASN A 28 -20.19 14.41 11.57
C ASN A 28 -19.60 13.03 11.86
N PRO A 29 -20.31 12.17 12.61
CA PRO A 29 -19.84 10.81 12.91
C PRO A 29 -19.68 9.97 11.64
N ASN A 30 -20.34 10.35 10.53
CA ASN A 30 -20.31 9.62 9.27
C ASN A 30 -19.10 9.97 8.39
N LEU A 31 -18.33 11.01 8.73
CA LEU A 31 -17.15 11.41 7.97
C LEU A 31 -16.11 10.29 7.92
N GLU A 32 -15.95 9.55 9.01
CA GLU A 32 -15.05 8.40 9.07
C GLU A 32 -15.49 7.29 8.12
N THR A 33 -16.78 6.94 8.11
CA THR A 33 -17.34 5.95 7.19
C THR A 33 -17.13 6.35 5.74
N PHE A 34 -17.38 7.61 5.40
CA PHE A 34 -17.13 8.14 4.06
C PHE A 34 -15.66 8.03 3.67
N ARG A 35 -14.74 8.48 4.54
CA ARG A 35 -13.29 8.39 4.32
C ARG A 35 -12.84 6.93 4.15
N ASN A 36 -13.33 6.02 4.98
CA ASN A 36 -13.02 4.60 4.86
C ASN A 36 -13.54 4.01 3.54
N GLY A 37 -14.71 4.43 3.07
CA GLY A 37 -15.22 4.06 1.74
C GLY A 37 -14.28 4.50 0.61
N GLN A 38 -13.81 5.74 0.65
CA GLN A 38 -12.85 6.26 -0.34
C GLN A 38 -11.53 5.50 -0.31
N LEU A 39 -10.99 5.23 0.88
CA LEU A 39 -9.74 4.47 1.04
C LEU A 39 -9.87 3.03 0.52
N ARG A 40 -11.03 2.38 0.66
CA ARG A 40 -11.29 1.06 0.07
C ARG A 40 -11.30 1.10 -1.46
N ALA A 41 -11.92 2.13 -2.06
CA ALA A 41 -11.94 2.29 -3.51
C ALA A 41 -10.52 2.50 -4.06
N VAL A 42 -9.68 3.29 -3.38
CA VAL A 42 -8.27 3.47 -3.73
C VAL A 42 -7.50 2.16 -3.61
N ALA A 43 -7.62 1.47 -2.48
CA ALA A 43 -6.92 0.20 -2.21
C ALA A 43 -7.22 -0.85 -3.28
N ALA A 44 -8.50 -0.99 -3.65
CA ALA A 44 -8.95 -1.89 -4.72
C ALA A 44 -8.33 -1.55 -6.09
N GLY A 45 -8.16 -0.26 -6.41
CA GLY A 45 -7.52 0.18 -7.65
C GLY A 45 -6.00 0.04 -7.65
N SER A 46 -5.35 0.22 -6.50
CA SER A 46 -3.90 0.19 -6.37
C SER A 46 -3.30 -1.19 -6.11
N ARG A 47 -4.13 -2.26 -6.07
CA ARG A 47 -3.74 -3.63 -5.68
C ARG A 47 -3.06 -3.70 -4.30
N LEU A 48 -3.45 -2.78 -3.42
CA LEU A 48 -2.98 -2.71 -2.05
C LEU A 48 -4.11 -3.15 -1.12
N SER A 49 -3.73 -3.66 0.03
CA SER A 49 -4.68 -4.02 1.07
C SER A 49 -5.26 -2.75 1.71
N PHE A 50 -6.55 -2.75 2.06
CA PHE A 50 -7.17 -1.61 2.76
C PHE A 50 -6.49 -1.37 4.11
N SER A 51 -6.25 -2.43 4.87
CA SER A 51 -5.62 -2.37 6.18
C SER A 51 -4.22 -1.75 6.11
N SER A 52 -3.45 -2.06 5.05
CA SER A 52 -2.14 -1.46 4.79
C SER A 52 -2.26 0.01 4.36
N THR A 53 -3.24 0.34 3.52
CA THR A 53 -3.47 1.70 3.00
C THR A 53 -3.97 2.65 4.08
N ALA A 54 -4.91 2.20 4.92
CA ALA A 54 -5.52 2.96 5.99
C ALA A 54 -4.75 2.84 7.32
N ARG A 55 -3.72 1.97 7.39
CA ARG A 55 -3.04 1.55 8.62
C ARG A 55 -4.02 1.09 9.72
N ASN A 56 -5.08 0.41 9.31
CA ASN A 56 -6.14 -0.04 10.19
C ASN A 56 -6.29 -1.57 10.07
N TYR A 57 -5.75 -2.29 11.04
CA TYR A 57 -5.71 -3.76 11.06
C TYR A 57 -6.82 -4.30 11.98
N ASN A 58 -8.07 -4.04 11.63
CA ASN A 58 -9.24 -4.55 12.35
C ASN A 58 -9.90 -5.71 11.61
N GLY A 59 -10.39 -6.71 12.34
CA GLY A 59 -11.11 -7.86 11.76
C GLY A 59 -10.78 -9.18 12.47
N THR A 60 -11.43 -10.26 12.04
CA THR A 60 -11.06 -11.61 12.48
C THR A 60 -9.77 -12.07 11.81
N TYR A 61 -9.10 -13.06 12.39
CA TYR A 61 -7.91 -13.68 11.80
C TYR A 61 -8.15 -14.15 10.35
N SER A 62 -9.30 -14.77 10.08
CA SER A 62 -9.67 -15.23 8.74
C SER A 62 -9.78 -14.09 7.73
N ALA A 63 -10.36 -12.94 8.12
CA ALA A 63 -10.49 -11.77 7.25
C ALA A 63 -9.12 -11.15 6.93
N GLN A 64 -8.25 -11.03 7.93
CA GLN A 64 -6.88 -10.54 7.75
C GLN A 64 -6.04 -11.48 6.88
N ARG A 65 -6.24 -12.80 7.02
CA ARG A 65 -5.54 -13.79 6.19
C ARG A 65 -5.98 -13.71 4.73
N GLN A 66 -7.28 -13.59 4.46
CA GLN A 66 -7.79 -13.42 3.11
C GLN A 66 -7.24 -12.15 2.45
N GLU A 67 -7.22 -11.04 3.20
CA GLU A 67 -6.64 -9.78 2.72
C GLU A 67 -5.14 -9.90 2.42
N LEU A 68 -4.38 -10.65 3.24
CA LEU A 68 -2.97 -10.93 2.99
C LEU A 68 -2.77 -11.77 1.73
N VAL A 69 -3.63 -12.77 1.49
CA VAL A 69 -3.58 -13.61 0.30
C VAL A 69 -3.76 -12.76 -0.96
N GLU A 70 -4.83 -11.95 -1.01
CA GLU A 70 -5.14 -11.12 -2.17
C GLU A 70 -4.07 -10.04 -2.43
N SER A 71 -3.54 -9.42 -1.37
CA SER A 71 -2.49 -8.40 -1.53
C SER A 71 -1.15 -8.99 -1.96
N THR A 72 -0.84 -10.24 -1.58
CA THR A 72 0.41 -10.89 -1.98
C THR A 72 0.49 -11.09 -3.49
N ASP A 73 -0.60 -11.48 -4.15
CA ASP A 73 -0.63 -11.59 -5.61
C ASP A 73 -0.30 -10.25 -6.29
N GLY A 74 -0.83 -9.15 -5.74
CA GLY A 74 -0.49 -7.79 -6.18
C GLY A 74 1.01 -7.48 -6.04
N TYR A 75 1.61 -7.86 -4.91
CA TYR A 75 3.04 -7.68 -4.67
C TYR A 75 3.91 -8.52 -5.60
N LEU A 76 3.52 -9.75 -5.91
CA LEU A 76 4.25 -10.62 -6.86
C LEU A 76 4.28 -10.01 -8.26
N ILE A 77 3.17 -9.41 -8.72
CA ILE A 77 3.14 -8.69 -10.01
C ILE A 77 4.11 -7.51 -10.01
N LEU A 78 4.10 -6.70 -8.95
CA LEU A 78 5.02 -5.55 -8.82
C LEU A 78 6.48 -6.00 -8.77
N GLN A 79 6.73 -7.11 -8.08
CA GLN A 79 8.03 -7.74 -8.06
C GLN A 79 8.48 -8.19 -9.45
N ASP A 80 7.63 -8.87 -10.22
CA ASP A 80 7.99 -9.33 -11.57
C ASP A 80 8.30 -8.15 -12.49
N TRP A 81 7.57 -7.05 -12.34
CA TRP A 81 7.85 -5.80 -13.05
C TRP A 81 9.22 -5.23 -12.67
N PHE A 82 9.53 -5.18 -11.37
CA PHE A 82 10.83 -4.72 -10.90
C PHE A 82 11.97 -5.63 -11.36
N ILE A 83 11.78 -6.94 -11.32
CA ILE A 83 12.73 -7.93 -11.82
C ILE A 83 12.97 -7.70 -13.32
N GLY A 84 11.90 -7.55 -14.11
CA GLY A 84 11.99 -7.33 -15.55
C GLY A 84 12.69 -6.02 -15.92
N ALA A 85 12.41 -4.94 -15.19
CA ALA A 85 12.90 -3.60 -15.49
C ALA A 85 14.29 -3.30 -14.92
N VAL A 86 14.65 -3.87 -13.77
CA VAL A 86 15.85 -3.48 -13.01
C VAL A 86 16.79 -4.66 -12.81
N THR A 87 16.34 -5.70 -12.11
CA THR A 87 17.22 -6.79 -11.67
C THR A 87 17.76 -7.60 -12.83
N ARG A 88 16.91 -7.95 -13.81
CA ARG A 88 17.30 -8.76 -14.97
C ARG A 88 18.27 -8.03 -15.90
N PRO A 89 18.06 -6.76 -16.29
CA PRO A 89 19.06 -6.01 -17.06
C PRO A 89 20.40 -5.87 -16.33
N MET A 90 20.36 -5.57 -15.03
CA MET A 90 21.56 -5.42 -14.20
C MET A 90 22.36 -6.73 -14.14
N TYR A 91 21.70 -7.85 -13.85
CA TYR A 91 22.34 -9.18 -13.83
C TYR A 91 22.99 -9.52 -15.17
N ARG A 92 22.28 -9.30 -16.29
CA ARG A 92 22.80 -9.60 -17.63
C ARG A 92 24.00 -8.73 -18.01
N ALA A 93 23.98 -7.45 -17.66
CA ALA A 93 25.09 -6.53 -17.89
C ALA A 93 26.33 -6.94 -17.08
N TRP A 94 26.14 -7.27 -15.79
CA TRP A 94 27.20 -7.77 -14.93
C TRP A 94 27.80 -9.07 -15.46
N LEU A 95 26.97 -10.06 -15.80
CA LEU A 95 27.44 -11.37 -16.29
C LEU A 95 28.24 -11.22 -17.57
N LYS A 96 27.75 -10.39 -18.52
CA LYS A 96 28.47 -10.08 -19.75
C LYS A 96 29.86 -9.52 -19.45
N GLN A 97 29.98 -8.58 -18.51
CA GLN A 97 31.25 -7.96 -18.17
C GLN A 97 32.19 -8.94 -17.45
N ALA A 98 31.67 -9.77 -16.55
CA ALA A 98 32.45 -10.78 -15.84
C ALA A 98 33.03 -11.85 -16.78
N VAL A 99 32.32 -12.18 -17.86
CA VAL A 99 32.83 -13.06 -18.92
C VAL A 99 33.91 -12.36 -19.74
N VAL A 100 33.69 -11.11 -20.15
CA VAL A 100 34.67 -10.34 -20.96
C VAL A 100 35.96 -10.06 -20.19
N SER A 101 35.88 -9.77 -18.89
CA SER A 101 37.05 -9.55 -18.04
C SER A 101 37.81 -10.85 -17.72
N GLY A 102 37.28 -12.01 -18.08
CA GLY A 102 37.88 -13.31 -17.82
C GLY A 102 37.77 -13.79 -16.37
N VAL A 103 37.04 -13.07 -15.51
CA VAL A 103 36.72 -13.50 -14.13
C VAL A 103 35.88 -14.77 -14.16
N ILE A 104 34.90 -14.83 -15.06
CA ILE A 104 34.11 -16.03 -15.34
C ILE A 104 34.58 -16.62 -16.66
N ARG A 105 35.07 -17.86 -16.62
CA ARG A 105 35.41 -18.63 -17.82
C ARG A 105 34.27 -19.57 -18.15
N LEU A 106 33.70 -19.41 -19.33
CA LEU A 106 32.58 -20.25 -19.78
C LEU A 106 33.09 -21.66 -20.14
N PRO A 107 32.36 -22.73 -19.77
CA PRO A 107 32.62 -24.07 -20.26
C PRO A 107 32.55 -24.13 -21.79
N ARG A 108 33.34 -25.03 -22.40
CA ARG A 108 33.41 -25.16 -23.87
C ARG A 108 32.13 -25.72 -24.49
N ASP A 109 31.42 -26.55 -23.74
CA ASP A 109 30.19 -27.25 -24.06
C ASP A 109 28.93 -26.50 -23.61
N LEU A 110 29.06 -25.30 -23.06
CA LEU A 110 27.93 -24.50 -22.61
C LEU A 110 27.04 -24.10 -23.80
N ASP A 111 25.75 -24.39 -23.69
CA ASP A 111 24.76 -23.80 -24.57
C ASP A 111 24.66 -22.28 -24.32
N ARG A 112 25.08 -21.51 -25.32
CA ARG A 112 25.05 -20.04 -25.32
C ARG A 112 23.64 -19.49 -25.11
N SER A 113 22.60 -20.21 -25.50
CA SER A 113 21.20 -19.79 -25.32
C SER A 113 20.80 -19.75 -23.84
N SER A 114 21.38 -20.65 -23.03
CA SER A 114 21.09 -20.79 -21.60
C SER A 114 21.83 -19.78 -20.71
N LEU A 115 22.87 -19.11 -21.24
CA LEU A 115 23.83 -18.33 -20.45
C LEU A 115 23.19 -17.26 -19.56
N TYR A 116 22.10 -16.63 -20.02
CA TYR A 116 21.42 -15.55 -19.30
C TYR A 116 20.14 -15.98 -18.59
N THR A 117 19.90 -17.29 -18.53
CA THR A 117 18.79 -17.86 -17.76
C THR A 117 19.14 -17.78 -16.28
N ALA A 118 18.29 -17.11 -15.52
CA ALA A 118 18.44 -16.96 -14.09
C ALA A 118 17.08 -17.07 -13.41
N VAL A 119 17.08 -17.68 -12.22
CA VAL A 119 15.93 -17.69 -11.32
C VAL A 119 16.03 -16.46 -10.42
N TYR A 120 14.96 -15.69 -10.36
CA TYR A 120 14.88 -14.50 -9.50
C TYR A 120 13.96 -14.84 -8.33
N SER A 121 14.55 -15.03 -7.15
CA SER A 121 13.78 -15.36 -5.94
C SER A 121 13.32 -14.09 -5.25
N GLY A 122 12.01 -14.02 -5.03
CA GLY A 122 11.37 -12.94 -4.30
C GLY A 122 11.08 -13.21 -2.84
N PRO A 123 10.57 -12.19 -2.10
CA PRO A 123 10.03 -12.44 -0.78
C PRO A 123 8.81 -13.35 -0.89
N VAL A 124 8.77 -14.38 -0.05
CA VAL A 124 7.63 -15.27 0.06
C VAL A 124 6.53 -14.63 0.92
N MET A 125 5.31 -15.13 0.78
CA MET A 125 4.19 -14.69 1.61
C MET A 125 4.57 -14.84 3.10
N PRO A 126 4.46 -13.77 3.91
CA PRO A 126 4.70 -13.86 5.34
C PRO A 126 3.56 -14.62 6.02
N TRP A 127 3.87 -15.26 7.15
CA TRP A 127 2.90 -15.95 8.00
C TRP A 127 2.40 -14.95 9.06
N ILE A 128 1.10 -14.94 9.35
CA ILE A 128 0.55 -14.09 10.41
C ILE A 128 0.73 -14.78 11.77
N ASP A 129 0.36 -16.06 11.83
CA ASP A 129 0.52 -16.91 13.01
C ASP A 129 0.95 -18.32 12.54
N PRO A 130 2.25 -18.66 12.60
CA PRO A 130 2.75 -19.91 12.06
C PRO A 130 2.09 -21.16 12.67
N VAL A 131 1.67 -21.09 13.94
CA VAL A 131 1.05 -22.22 14.63
C VAL A 131 -0.37 -22.43 14.12
N LYS A 132 -1.17 -21.37 14.05
CA LYS A 132 -2.54 -21.48 13.52
C LYS A 132 -2.59 -21.85 12.05
N GLU A 133 -1.63 -21.40 11.24
CA GLU A 133 -1.56 -21.78 9.83
C GLU A 133 -1.07 -23.22 9.62
N ALA A 134 -0.24 -23.75 10.53
CA ALA A 134 0.17 -25.15 10.50
C ALA A 134 -0.92 -26.10 11.01
N GLU A 135 -1.70 -25.67 12.00
CA GLU A 135 -2.78 -26.46 12.62
C GLU A 135 -4.12 -26.38 11.87
N ALA A 136 -4.35 -25.35 11.05
CA ALA A 136 -5.59 -25.18 10.28
C ALA A 136 -5.67 -26.04 9.00
N TRP A 137 -4.92 -27.14 8.95
CA TRP A 137 -4.89 -28.09 7.84
C TRP A 137 -5.93 -29.20 8.00
#